data_AF-A0A7X7Q8H5-F1
#
_entry.id   AF-A0A7X7Q8H5-F1
#
_cell.length_a   1.000
_cell.length_b   1.000
_cell.length_c   1.000
_cell.angle_alpha   90.00
_cell.angle_beta   90.00
_cell.angle_gamma   90.00
#
_symmetry.space_group_name_H-M   'P 1'
#
loop_
_entity.id
_entity.type
_entity.pdbx_description
1 polymer ?
#
loop_
_entity_poly.entity_id
_entity_poly.type
_entity_poly.pdbx_seq_one_letter_code
_entity_poly.pdbx_strand_id
1 'polypeptide(L)'
;MTMLLDGMYLMAVGCTDHPMRLRSTLAHELGHHQLDTVDRMADGADWAKRSPEEIQADAFARHLLVPIGGVADVVDGKAVTLATLSDIVQTYLASPSMVAIQMRDAGAIDADICKQWGQMPAGTIAARFGWHPEYQALVEQSSRPRGPQGLMMRAMEGYRQGSVTSSTVAKLSGDPKATDTKATLAEDGITPVGAPAVSAPPPRDTGERLTPVELLALMGGSE
;
A
#
# COMPACT_ATOMS: atom_id res chain seq x y z
N MET A 1 0.50 -7.41 2.92
CA MET A 1 0.49 -8.19 4.17
C MET A 1 0.09 -7.29 5.31
N THR A 2 -0.94 -7.65 6.04
CA THR A 2 -1.37 -7.02 7.30
C THR A 2 -0.84 -7.85 8.47
N MET A 3 -0.33 -7.18 9.50
CA MET A 3 0.13 -7.83 10.74
C MET A 3 -0.31 -7.00 11.94
N LEU A 4 -0.59 -7.65 13.07
CA LEU A 4 -0.81 -6.99 14.36
C LEU A 4 0.51 -6.95 15.16
N LEU A 5 0.99 -5.76 15.51
CA LEU A 5 2.20 -5.54 16.32
C LEU A 5 1.88 -4.60 17.48
N ASP A 6 1.99 -5.10 18.72
CA ASP A 6 1.73 -4.34 19.96
C ASP A 6 0.40 -3.55 19.96
N GLY A 7 -0.66 -4.16 19.42
CA GLY A 7 -1.98 -3.53 19.30
C GLY A 7 -2.14 -2.55 18.14
N MET A 8 -1.14 -2.43 17.25
CA MET A 8 -1.21 -1.64 16.03
C MET A 8 -1.25 -2.54 14.79
N TYR A 9 -2.16 -2.26 13.85
CA TYR A 9 -2.17 -2.92 12.55
C TYR A 9 -1.15 -2.25 11.61
N LEU A 10 -0.23 -3.03 11.07
CA LEU A 10 0.71 -2.60 10.04
C LEU A 10 0.35 -3.28 8.72
N MET A 11 0.11 -2.47 7.70
CA MET A 11 -0.06 -2.94 6.32
C MET A 11 1.20 -2.61 5.53
N ALA A 12 1.88 -3.65 5.05
CA ALA A 12 3.06 -3.52 4.21
C ALA A 12 2.77 -4.02 2.80
N VAL A 13 3.23 -3.25 1.81
CA VAL A 13 3.21 -3.60 0.39
C VAL A 13 4.58 -3.34 -0.23
N GLY A 14 5.00 -4.21 -1.14
CA GLY A 14 6.25 -4.04 -1.87
C GLY A 14 6.15 -2.93 -2.91
N CYS A 15 7.26 -2.21 -3.13
CA CYS A 15 7.41 -1.32 -4.26
C CYS A 15 7.20 -2.10 -5.58
N THR A 16 6.58 -1.46 -6.57
CA THR A 16 6.28 -2.09 -7.85
C THR A 16 6.13 -1.04 -8.95
N ASP A 17 6.37 -1.46 -10.18
CA ASP A 17 6.05 -0.75 -11.42
C ASP A 17 4.57 -0.93 -11.86
N HIS A 18 3.78 -1.62 -11.06
CA HIS A 18 2.34 -1.84 -11.27
C HIS A 18 1.51 -1.04 -10.25
N PRO A 19 1.36 0.29 -10.42
CA PRO A 19 0.77 1.17 -9.40
C PRO A 19 -0.66 0.77 -9.02
N MET A 20 -1.46 0.32 -9.99
CA MET A 20 -2.85 -0.10 -9.72
C MET A 20 -2.91 -1.41 -8.94
N ARG A 21 -1.92 -2.29 -9.13
CA ARG A 21 -1.78 -3.52 -8.34
C ARG A 21 -1.46 -3.18 -6.90
N LEU A 22 -0.52 -2.26 -6.66
CA LEU A 22 -0.19 -1.80 -5.31
C LEU A 22 -1.43 -1.25 -4.58
N ARG A 23 -2.24 -0.42 -5.27
CA ARG A 23 -3.51 0.09 -4.71
C ARG A 23 -4.50 -1.02 -4.41
N SER A 24 -4.69 -1.97 -5.33
CA SER A 24 -5.59 -3.11 -5.07
C SER A 24 -5.12 -3.98 -3.91
N THR A 25 -3.80 -4.19 -3.76
CA THR A 25 -3.25 -4.93 -2.63
C THR A 25 -3.51 -4.20 -1.32
N LEU A 26 -3.24 -2.90 -1.24
CA LEU A 26 -3.57 -2.12 -0.03
C LEU A 26 -5.06 -2.18 0.33
N ALA A 27 -5.94 -2.07 -0.66
CA ALA A 27 -7.39 -2.16 -0.44
C ALA A 27 -7.84 -3.56 0.00
N HIS A 28 -7.22 -4.61 -0.53
CA HIS A 28 -7.46 -5.99 -0.12
C HIS A 28 -7.03 -6.24 1.33
N GLU A 29 -5.84 -5.76 1.72
CA GLU A 29 -5.35 -5.82 3.09
C GLU A 29 -6.24 -5.04 4.06
N LEU A 30 -6.75 -3.88 3.65
CA LEU A 30 -7.76 -3.14 4.40
C LEU A 30 -9.07 -3.92 4.54
N GLY A 31 -9.46 -4.68 3.51
CA GLY A 31 -10.59 -5.59 3.58
C GLY A 31 -10.43 -6.65 4.65
N HIS A 32 -9.24 -7.26 4.75
CA HIS A 32 -8.96 -8.21 5.83
C HIS A 32 -9.10 -7.61 7.22
N HIS A 33 -8.59 -6.39 7.41
CA HIS A 33 -8.75 -5.64 8.65
C HIS A 33 -10.22 -5.35 8.95
N GLN A 34 -10.98 -4.82 7.99
CA GLN A 34 -12.39 -4.46 8.19
C GLN A 34 -13.30 -5.65 8.47
N LEU A 35 -12.92 -6.83 8.00
CA LEU A 35 -13.68 -8.08 8.16
C LEU A 35 -13.20 -8.92 9.36
N ASP A 36 -12.28 -8.41 10.18
CA ASP A 36 -11.67 -9.12 11.30
C ASP A 36 -11.11 -10.51 10.91
N THR A 37 -10.40 -10.53 9.77
CA THR A 37 -9.76 -11.74 9.21
C THR A 37 -8.23 -11.65 9.17
N VAL A 38 -7.65 -10.62 9.80
CA VAL A 38 -6.19 -10.49 9.99
C VAL A 38 -5.68 -11.61 10.90
N ASP A 39 -4.53 -12.19 10.57
CA ASP A 39 -3.84 -13.23 11.36
C ASP A 39 -4.62 -14.53 11.61
N ARG A 40 -5.69 -14.79 10.85
CA ARG A 40 -6.22 -16.17 10.76
C ARG A 40 -5.19 -17.01 10.02
N MET A 41 -4.35 -17.72 10.77
CA MET A 41 -3.53 -18.80 10.25
C MET A 41 -4.42 -19.64 9.35
N ALA A 42 -3.97 -19.88 8.11
CA ALA A 42 -4.68 -20.73 7.19
C ALA A 42 -4.80 -22.12 7.83
N ASP A 43 -5.92 -22.38 8.48
CA ASP A 43 -6.24 -23.64 9.15
C ASP A 43 -6.35 -24.73 8.09
N GLY A 44 -5.20 -25.29 7.68
CA GLY A 44 -5.10 -26.49 6.85
C GLY A 44 -5.92 -26.47 5.56
N ALA A 45 -6.24 -25.29 5.02
CA ALA A 45 -7.10 -25.17 3.86
C ALA A 45 -6.41 -25.71 2.61
N ASP A 46 -7.17 -26.45 1.80
CA ASP A 46 -6.79 -26.90 0.47
C ASP A 46 -6.32 -25.71 -0.36
N TRP A 47 -5.00 -25.57 -0.54
CA TRP A 47 -4.36 -24.47 -1.28
C TRP A 47 -4.90 -24.29 -2.71
N ALA A 48 -5.62 -25.28 -3.24
CA ALA A 48 -6.26 -25.21 -4.54
C ALA A 48 -7.52 -24.32 -4.58
N LYS A 49 -8.17 -24.04 -3.45
CA LYS A 49 -9.37 -23.20 -3.38
C LYS A 49 -9.13 -21.98 -2.51
N ARG A 50 -9.38 -20.79 -3.08
CA ARG A 50 -9.35 -19.54 -2.31
C ARG A 50 -10.38 -19.59 -1.19
N SER A 51 -9.98 -19.17 0.00
CA SER A 51 -10.87 -19.15 1.15
C SER A 51 -12.00 -18.12 0.96
N PRO A 52 -13.14 -18.26 1.66
CA PRO A 52 -14.19 -17.26 1.64
C PRO A 52 -13.70 -15.85 2.03
N GLU A 53 -12.77 -15.76 2.98
CA GLU A 53 -12.19 -14.50 3.48
C GLU A 53 -11.40 -13.79 2.39
N GLU A 54 -10.59 -14.52 1.63
CA GLU A 54 -9.86 -14.03 0.46
C GLU A 54 -10.81 -13.47 -0.61
N ILE A 55 -11.91 -14.18 -0.88
CA ILE A 55 -12.94 -13.74 -1.83
C ILE A 55 -13.65 -12.48 -1.34
N GLN A 56 -13.93 -12.40 -0.03
CA GLN A 56 -14.56 -11.23 0.60
C GLN A 56 -13.63 -10.02 0.60
N ALA A 57 -12.34 -10.19 0.92
CA ALA A 57 -11.35 -9.12 0.87
C ALA A 57 -11.16 -8.59 -0.56
N ASP A 58 -11.14 -9.46 -1.56
CA ASP A 58 -11.17 -9.09 -2.97
C ASP A 58 -12.43 -8.29 -3.33
N ALA A 59 -13.60 -8.77 -2.91
CA ALA A 59 -14.86 -8.09 -3.17
C ALA A 59 -14.88 -6.70 -2.52
N PHE A 60 -14.43 -6.60 -1.27
CA PHE A 60 -14.26 -5.35 -0.56
C PHE A 60 -13.35 -4.39 -1.34
N ALA A 61 -12.18 -4.85 -1.77
CA ALA A 61 -11.23 -4.02 -2.50
C ALA A 61 -11.83 -3.46 -3.80
N ARG A 62 -12.58 -4.28 -4.55
CA ARG A 62 -13.26 -3.84 -5.78
C ARG A 62 -14.30 -2.77 -5.49
N HIS A 63 -15.15 -2.96 -4.48
CA HIS A 63 -16.22 -2.02 -4.15
C HIS A 63 -15.69 -0.72 -3.52
N LEU A 64 -14.60 -0.80 -2.77
CA LEU A 64 -13.94 0.36 -2.19
C LEU A 64 -13.28 1.23 -3.28
N LEU A 65 -12.51 0.60 -4.18
CA LEU A 65 -11.75 1.34 -5.18
C LEU A 65 -12.59 1.76 -6.38
N VAL A 66 -13.55 0.93 -6.81
CA VAL A 66 -14.37 1.15 -8.00
C VAL A 66 -15.85 0.89 -7.65
N PRO A 67 -16.55 1.84 -7.02
CA PRO A 67 -17.93 1.64 -6.60
C PRO A 67 -18.87 1.38 -7.79
N ILE A 68 -19.79 0.42 -7.68
CA ILE A 68 -20.72 0.06 -8.76
C ILE A 68 -21.57 1.26 -9.20
N GLY A 69 -22.08 2.06 -8.25
CA GLY A 69 -22.84 3.27 -8.58
C GLY A 69 -22.04 4.27 -9.41
N GLY A 70 -20.76 4.48 -9.07
CA GLY A 70 -19.88 5.35 -9.84
C GLY A 70 -19.53 4.80 -11.23
N VAL A 71 -19.55 3.48 -11.42
CA VAL A 71 -19.45 2.87 -12.75
C VAL A 71 -20.74 3.09 -13.54
N ALA A 72 -21.90 2.86 -12.92
CA ALA A 72 -23.21 3.05 -13.53
C ALA A 72 -23.38 4.49 -14.07
N ASP A 73 -23.00 5.50 -13.28
CA ASP A 73 -23.08 6.91 -13.67
C ASP A 73 -22.22 7.24 -14.90
N VAL A 74 -21.05 6.59 -15.04
CA VAL A 74 -20.16 6.81 -16.19
C VAL A 74 -20.74 6.22 -17.47
N VAL A 75 -21.36 5.02 -17.37
CA VAL A 75 -21.88 4.26 -18.52
C VAL A 75 -23.31 4.65 -18.91
N ASP A 76 -24.05 5.33 -18.05
CA ASP A 76 -25.47 5.65 -18.28
C ASP A 76 -25.68 6.43 -19.59
N GLY A 77 -26.61 5.93 -20.41
CA GLY A 77 -26.96 6.50 -21.72
C GLY A 77 -25.85 6.49 -22.77
N LYS A 78 -24.72 5.80 -22.56
CA LYS A 78 -23.57 5.79 -23.48
C LYS A 78 -23.26 4.41 -24.04
N ALA A 79 -22.72 4.38 -25.25
CA ALA A 79 -22.11 3.16 -25.78
C ALA A 79 -20.86 2.80 -24.98
N VAL A 80 -20.85 1.61 -24.39
CA VAL A 80 -19.73 1.12 -23.57
C VAL A 80 -18.63 0.62 -24.49
N THR A 81 -17.45 1.23 -24.40
CA THR A 81 -16.28 0.89 -25.24
C THR A 81 -15.03 0.74 -24.40
N LEU A 82 -13.92 0.33 -25.02
CA LEU A 82 -12.62 0.30 -24.35
C LEU A 82 -12.18 1.69 -23.85
N ALA A 83 -12.63 2.78 -24.49
CA ALA A 83 -12.38 4.13 -23.99
C ALA A 83 -13.07 4.34 -22.64
N THR A 84 -14.30 3.86 -22.48
CA THR A 84 -15.03 3.89 -21.21
C THR A 84 -14.27 3.14 -20.10
N LEU A 85 -13.70 1.97 -20.40
CA LEU A 85 -12.82 1.25 -19.47
C LEU A 85 -11.61 2.11 -19.07
N SER A 86 -10.95 2.75 -20.05
CA SER A 86 -9.80 3.63 -19.81
C SER A 86 -10.14 4.77 -18.87
N ASP A 87 -11.27 5.45 -19.10
CA ASP A 87 -11.70 6.58 -18.27
C ASP A 87 -11.92 6.15 -16.81
N ILE A 88 -12.54 4.99 -16.59
CA ILE A 88 -12.79 4.46 -15.25
C ILE A 88 -11.48 4.00 -14.59
N VAL A 89 -10.58 3.33 -15.34
CA VAL A 89 -9.24 2.96 -14.86
C VAL A 89 -8.45 4.18 -14.40
N GLN A 90 -8.46 5.26 -15.21
CA GLN A 90 -7.75 6.50 -14.91
C GLN A 90 -8.39 7.24 -13.72
N THR A 91 -9.72 7.30 -13.67
CA THR A 91 -10.45 8.01 -12.61
C THR A 91 -10.25 7.37 -11.24
N TYR A 92 -10.39 6.06 -11.14
CA TYR A 92 -10.31 5.34 -9.87
C TYR A 92 -8.90 4.83 -9.53
N LEU A 93 -7.97 4.93 -10.48
CA LEU A 93 -6.61 4.41 -10.37
C LEU A 93 -6.63 2.93 -9.95
N ALA A 94 -7.42 2.14 -10.67
CA ALA A 94 -7.66 0.72 -10.40
C ALA A 94 -7.24 -0.15 -11.59
N SER A 95 -7.02 -1.45 -11.36
CA SER A 95 -6.57 -2.32 -12.46
C SER A 95 -7.68 -2.52 -13.50
N PRO A 96 -7.32 -2.74 -14.78
CA PRO A 96 -8.31 -3.03 -15.82
C PRO A 96 -9.17 -4.26 -15.50
N SER A 97 -8.59 -5.27 -14.84
CA SER A 97 -9.32 -6.45 -14.35
C SER A 97 -10.40 -6.10 -13.32
N MET A 98 -10.07 -5.26 -12.34
CA MET A 98 -10.99 -4.84 -11.29
C MET A 98 -12.13 -3.99 -11.88
N VAL A 99 -11.80 -3.06 -12.77
CA VAL A 99 -12.79 -2.22 -13.44
C VAL A 99 -13.70 -3.06 -14.34
N ALA A 100 -13.15 -3.97 -15.13
CA ALA A 100 -13.96 -4.84 -16.00
C ALA A 100 -14.95 -5.70 -15.21
N ILE A 101 -14.54 -6.23 -14.04
CA ILE A 101 -15.46 -6.95 -13.14
C ILE A 101 -16.59 -6.03 -12.66
N GLN A 102 -16.29 -4.82 -12.20
CA GLN A 102 -17.31 -3.89 -11.72
C GLN A 102 -18.24 -3.41 -12.85
N MET A 103 -17.74 -3.24 -14.07
CA MET A 103 -18.56 -2.94 -15.26
C MET A 103 -19.50 -4.09 -15.58
N ARG A 104 -19.04 -5.34 -15.50
CA ARG A 104 -19.88 -6.52 -15.69
C ARG A 104 -20.94 -6.61 -14.59
N ASP A 105 -20.55 -6.43 -13.34
CA ASP A 105 -21.45 -6.52 -12.19
C ASP A 105 -22.49 -5.36 -12.20
N ALA A 106 -22.17 -4.23 -12.83
CA ALA A 106 -23.10 -3.16 -13.16
C ALA A 106 -23.99 -3.43 -14.39
N GLY A 107 -23.80 -4.55 -15.09
CA GLY A 107 -24.53 -4.91 -16.31
C GLY A 107 -24.09 -4.18 -17.58
N ALA A 108 -22.97 -3.47 -17.56
CA ALA A 108 -22.49 -2.65 -18.66
C ALA A 108 -21.79 -3.45 -19.77
N ILE A 109 -21.23 -4.61 -19.43
CA ILE A 109 -20.52 -5.53 -20.35
C ILE A 109 -20.82 -6.98 -20.00
N ASP A 110 -20.62 -7.89 -20.95
CA ASP A 110 -20.73 -9.33 -20.73
C ASP A 110 -19.44 -9.97 -20.18
N ALA A 111 -19.48 -11.28 -19.94
CA ALA A 111 -18.36 -12.04 -19.38
C ALA A 111 -17.16 -12.14 -20.34
N ASP A 112 -17.38 -12.16 -21.65
CA ASP A 112 -16.32 -12.31 -22.64
C ASP A 112 -15.53 -11.00 -22.79
N ILE A 113 -16.24 -9.87 -22.86
CA ILE A 113 -15.65 -8.53 -22.84
C ILE A 113 -14.92 -8.32 -21.52
N CYS A 114 -15.52 -8.70 -20.38
CA CYS A 114 -14.87 -8.60 -19.07
C CYS A 114 -13.53 -9.33 -19.05
N LYS A 115 -13.46 -10.55 -19.60
CA LYS A 115 -12.23 -11.34 -19.68
C LYS A 115 -11.20 -10.68 -20.60
N GLN A 116 -11.62 -10.25 -21.79
CA GLN A 116 -10.73 -9.61 -22.77
C GLN A 116 -10.11 -8.32 -22.21
N TRP A 117 -10.94 -7.46 -21.63
CA TRP A 117 -10.52 -6.16 -21.12
C TRP A 117 -9.68 -6.29 -19.85
N GLY A 118 -10.02 -7.24 -18.98
CA GLY A 118 -9.29 -7.47 -17.74
C GLY A 118 -7.86 -7.99 -17.93
N GLN A 119 -7.53 -8.55 -19.09
CA GLN A 119 -6.18 -9.03 -19.43
C GLN A 119 -5.26 -7.91 -19.94
N MET A 120 -5.80 -6.73 -20.24
CA MET A 120 -4.98 -5.63 -20.77
C MET A 120 -4.15 -4.98 -19.65
N PRO A 121 -2.84 -4.78 -19.83
CA PRO A 121 -2.04 -4.03 -18.87
C PRO A 121 -2.49 -2.56 -18.80
N ALA A 122 -2.52 -2.00 -17.58
CA ALA A 122 -2.91 -0.60 -17.35
C ALA A 122 -2.04 0.38 -18.16
N GLY A 123 -0.72 0.14 -18.22
CA GLY A 123 0.19 0.98 -19.01
C GLY A 123 -0.10 0.95 -20.52
N THR A 124 -0.59 -0.17 -21.06
CA THR A 124 -1.00 -0.28 -22.47
C THR A 124 -2.29 0.51 -22.73
N ILE A 125 -3.25 0.45 -21.80
CA ILE A 125 -4.46 1.29 -21.88
C ILE A 125 -4.07 2.77 -21.82
N ALA A 126 -3.20 3.15 -20.88
CA ALA A 126 -2.71 4.53 -20.75
C ALA A 126 -2.05 5.05 -22.02
N ALA A 127 -1.18 4.26 -22.63
CA ALA A 127 -0.55 4.60 -23.91
C ALA A 127 -1.57 4.75 -25.04
N ARG A 128 -2.56 3.86 -25.11
CA ARG A 128 -3.57 3.87 -26.16
C ARG A 128 -4.51 5.08 -26.09
N PHE A 129 -4.81 5.56 -24.89
CA PHE A 129 -5.77 6.64 -24.65
C PHE A 129 -5.13 7.97 -24.22
N GLY A 130 -3.80 8.08 -24.34
CA GLY A 130 -3.10 9.37 -24.25
C GLY A 130 -2.76 9.86 -22.85
N TRP A 131 -2.87 9.02 -21.82
CA TRP A 131 -2.53 9.36 -20.43
C TRP A 131 -1.30 8.60 -19.90
N HIS A 132 -0.39 8.22 -20.81
CA HIS A 132 0.83 7.51 -20.44
C HIS A 132 1.76 8.29 -19.50
N PRO A 133 1.96 9.62 -19.65
CA PRO A 133 2.77 10.39 -18.70
C PRO A 133 2.24 10.32 -17.27
N GLU A 134 0.93 10.38 -17.08
CA GLU A 134 0.27 10.25 -15.78
C GLU A 134 0.47 8.84 -15.22
N TYR A 135 0.37 7.80 -16.06
CA TYR A 135 0.69 6.43 -15.65
C TYR A 135 2.16 6.29 -15.20
N GLN A 136 3.12 6.89 -15.92
CA GLN A 136 4.54 6.87 -15.56
C GLN A 136 4.82 7.59 -14.24
N ALA A 137 4.15 8.71 -13.97
CA ALA A 137 4.25 9.39 -12.69
C ALA A 137 3.76 8.50 -11.53
N LEU A 138 2.72 7.69 -11.76
CA LEU A 138 2.26 6.71 -10.77
C LEU A 138 3.26 5.56 -10.58
N VAL A 139 3.88 5.06 -11.66
CA VAL A 139 4.96 4.06 -11.60
C VAL A 139 6.13 4.57 -10.77
N GLU A 140 6.57 5.81 -11.00
CA GLU A 140 7.65 6.42 -10.24
C GLU A 140 7.30 6.52 -8.74
N GLN A 141 6.07 6.88 -8.41
CA GLN A 141 5.61 6.92 -7.02
C GLN A 141 5.53 5.52 -6.39
N SER A 142 5.02 4.52 -7.10
CA SER A 142 4.83 3.17 -6.55
C SER A 142 6.12 2.34 -6.49
N SER A 143 7.15 2.74 -7.22
CA SER A 143 8.46 2.09 -7.22
C SER A 143 9.40 2.58 -6.12
N ARG A 144 9.03 3.66 -5.41
CA ARG A 144 9.83 4.24 -4.34
C ARG A 144 9.28 3.83 -2.97
N PRO A 145 10.15 3.42 -2.01
CA PRO A 145 9.70 3.17 -0.65
C PRO A 145 9.13 4.45 -0.04
N ARG A 146 8.01 4.33 0.67
CA ARG A 146 7.37 5.48 1.34
C ARG A 146 6.80 5.06 2.67
N GLY A 147 7.35 5.63 3.74
CA GLY A 147 6.81 5.46 5.08
C GLY A 147 5.43 6.11 5.25
N PRO A 148 4.61 5.64 6.20
CA PRO A 148 3.39 6.33 6.62
C PRO A 148 3.70 7.77 7.09
N GLN A 149 2.85 8.73 6.71
CA GLN A 149 3.06 10.15 7.07
C GLN A 149 3.18 10.36 8.58
N GLY A 150 2.37 9.67 9.39
CA GLY A 150 2.45 9.78 10.85
C GLY A 150 3.80 9.34 11.42
N LEU A 151 4.40 8.28 10.86
CA LEU A 151 5.73 7.82 11.25
C LEU A 151 6.81 8.82 10.78
N MET A 152 6.67 9.35 9.57
CA MET A 152 7.55 10.41 9.06
C MET A 152 7.50 11.67 9.93
N MET A 153 6.32 12.14 10.34
CA MET A 153 6.19 13.30 11.21
C MET A 153 6.91 13.09 12.55
N ARG A 154 6.79 11.90 13.16
CA ARG A 154 7.50 11.58 14.40
C ARG A 154 9.02 11.53 14.20
N ALA A 155 9.49 10.97 13.08
CA ALA A 155 10.90 10.94 12.75
C ALA A 155 11.47 12.34 12.51
N MET A 156 10.71 13.22 11.84
CA MET A 156 11.07 14.62 11.62
C MET A 156 11.17 15.41 12.92
N GLU A 157 10.23 15.23 13.85
CA GLU A 157 10.32 15.86 15.17
C GLU A 157 11.51 15.32 15.96
N GLY A 158 11.74 14.00 15.93
CA GLY A 158 12.92 13.40 16.54
C GLY A 158 14.23 13.94 15.95
N TYR A 159 14.26 14.19 14.63
CA TYR A 159 15.43 14.77 13.98
C TYR A 159 15.66 16.22 14.42
N ARG A 160 14.59 17.03 14.47
CA ARG A 160 14.63 18.42 14.95
C ARG A 160 15.09 18.51 16.40
N GLN A 161 14.70 17.54 17.24
CA GLN A 161 15.12 17.44 18.63
C GLN A 161 16.49 16.77 18.81
N GLY A 162 17.17 16.35 17.74
CA GLY A 162 18.44 15.63 17.83
C GLY A 162 18.35 14.21 18.40
N SER A 163 17.14 13.67 18.59
CA SER A 163 16.89 12.32 19.08
C SER A 163 17.10 11.25 18.01
N VAL A 164 16.93 11.59 16.72
CA VAL A 164 17.29 10.72 15.59
C VAL A 164 18.16 11.47 14.58
N THR A 165 18.86 10.71 13.73
CA THR A 165 19.74 11.29 12.70
C THR A 165 18.99 11.46 11.36
N SER A 166 19.59 12.21 10.44
CA SER A 166 19.05 12.36 9.08
C SER A 166 18.96 11.03 8.32
N SER A 167 19.73 10.00 8.72
CA SER A 167 19.64 8.68 8.09
C SER A 167 18.37 7.92 8.45
N THR A 168 17.80 8.15 9.64
CA THR A 168 16.47 7.62 10.00
C THR A 168 15.39 8.21 9.12
N VAL A 169 15.45 9.53 8.87
CA VAL A 169 14.53 10.22 7.96
C VAL A 169 14.69 9.70 6.53
N ALA A 170 15.93 9.60 6.04
CA ALA A 170 16.23 9.11 4.69
C ALA A 170 15.63 7.72 4.43
N LYS A 171 15.84 6.77 5.37
CA LYS A 171 15.28 5.41 5.28
C LYS A 171 13.76 5.40 5.18
N LEU A 172 13.07 6.23 5.98
CA LEU A 172 11.61 6.33 5.96
C LEU A 172 11.08 6.98 4.68
N SER A 173 11.84 7.90 4.09
CA SER A 173 11.53 8.56 2.81
C SER A 173 11.85 7.70 1.59
N GLY A 174 12.48 6.53 1.78
CA GLY A 174 12.99 5.71 0.69
C GLY A 174 14.18 6.34 -0.04
N ASP A 175 14.83 7.33 0.57
CA ASP A 175 16.02 7.99 0.04
C ASP A 175 17.25 7.13 0.38
N PRO A 176 17.99 6.60 -0.62
CA PRO A 176 19.17 5.80 -0.37
C PRO A 176 20.34 6.61 0.21
N LYS A 177 20.30 7.96 0.19
CA LYS A 177 21.42 8.84 0.54
C LYS A 177 21.08 9.79 1.68
N ALA A 178 21.41 9.39 2.90
CA ALA A 178 21.23 10.21 4.10
C ALA A 178 21.95 11.58 4.09
N THR A 179 22.99 11.73 3.27
CA THR A 179 23.70 13.00 3.06
C THR A 179 22.85 14.00 2.31
N ASP A 180 22.12 13.54 1.30
CA ASP A 180 21.29 14.36 0.43
C ASP A 180 20.09 14.83 1.25
N THR A 181 19.47 13.91 2.00
CA THR A 181 18.42 14.24 2.97
C THR A 181 18.85 15.32 3.98
N LYS A 182 20.07 15.24 4.54
CA LYS A 182 20.55 16.26 5.49
C LYS A 182 20.68 17.64 4.84
N ALA A 183 21.22 17.69 3.61
CA ALA A 183 21.39 18.94 2.87
C ALA A 183 20.03 19.58 2.55
N THR A 184 19.08 18.80 2.02
CA THR A 184 17.71 19.26 1.74
C THR A 184 17.02 19.79 3.00
N LEU A 185 17.11 19.07 4.12
CA LEU A 185 16.52 19.54 5.38
C LEU A 185 17.15 20.86 5.85
N ALA A 186 18.45 21.05 5.67
CA ALA A 186 19.12 22.31 6.02
C ALA A 186 18.71 23.46 5.08
N GLU A 187 18.55 23.19 3.78
CA GLU A 187 18.01 24.15 2.80
C GLU A 187 16.60 24.61 3.17
N ASP A 188 15.77 23.70 3.70
CA ASP A 188 14.44 23.97 4.23
C ASP A 188 14.43 24.62 5.63
N GLY A 189 15.61 24.94 6.19
CA GLY A 189 15.76 25.55 7.52
C GLY A 189 15.53 24.58 8.69
N ILE A 190 15.44 23.28 8.42
CA ILE A 190 15.25 22.22 9.41
C ILE A 190 16.61 21.72 9.89
N THR A 191 17.05 22.25 11.02
CA THR A 191 18.29 21.84 11.67
C THR A 191 18.03 21.28 13.08
N PRO A 192 18.77 20.26 13.53
CA PRO A 192 18.64 19.75 14.89
C PRO A 192 19.02 20.82 15.91
N VAL A 193 18.26 20.92 17.00
CA VAL A 193 18.67 21.69 18.17
C VAL A 193 19.94 21.06 18.74
N GLY A 194 20.99 21.85 18.95
CA GLY A 194 22.37 21.40 19.23
C GLY A 194 22.59 20.57 20.50
N ALA A 195 21.54 20.23 21.25
CA ALA A 195 21.56 19.25 22.32
C ALA A 195 20.21 18.51 22.37
N PRO A 196 20.20 17.16 22.47
CA PRO A 196 18.94 16.42 22.57
C PRO A 196 18.19 16.84 23.84
N ALA A 197 16.94 17.28 23.68
CA ALA A 197 16.16 17.86 24.78
C ALA A 197 16.02 16.91 25.98
N VAL A 198 15.82 15.61 25.73
CA VAL A 198 16.05 14.48 26.64
C VAL A 198 16.13 13.25 25.74
N SER A 199 17.25 12.54 25.71
CA SER A 199 17.29 11.19 25.15
C SER A 199 17.45 10.23 26.32
N ALA A 200 16.55 9.25 26.46
CA ALA A 200 16.83 8.11 27.32
C ALA A 200 18.18 7.52 26.86
N PRO A 201 19.08 7.16 27.78
CA PRO A 201 20.36 6.60 27.39
C PRO A 201 20.09 5.39 26.48
N PRO A 202 20.80 5.27 25.33
CA PRO A 202 20.64 4.12 24.47
C PRO A 202 20.82 2.86 25.33
N PRO A 203 19.96 1.83 25.15
CA PRO A 203 20.10 0.59 25.90
C PRO A 203 21.53 0.10 25.68
N ARG A 204 22.25 -0.10 26.79
CA ARG A 204 23.60 -0.66 26.73
C ARG A 204 23.43 -2.12 26.34
N ASP A 205 24.13 -2.54 25.29
CA ASP A 205 24.37 -3.96 25.07
C ASP A 205 25.17 -4.45 26.29
N THR A 206 24.48 -5.12 27.21
CA THR A 206 25.08 -5.63 28.45
C THR A 206 25.89 -6.91 28.17
N GLY A 207 25.85 -7.44 26.95
CA GLY A 207 26.36 -8.78 26.63
C GLY A 207 25.55 -9.90 27.27
N GLU A 208 24.52 -9.58 28.06
CA GLU A 208 23.61 -10.57 28.62
C GLU A 208 22.67 -11.02 27.52
N ARG A 209 22.72 -12.32 27.21
CA ARG A 209 21.72 -12.92 26.35
C ARG A 209 20.40 -12.92 27.09
N LEU A 210 19.33 -12.57 26.38
CA LEU A 210 17.97 -12.74 26.87
C LEU A 210 17.82 -14.15 27.44
N THR A 211 17.27 -14.24 28.65
CA THR A 211 17.00 -15.54 29.25
C THR A 211 15.98 -16.30 28.40
N PRO A 212 15.91 -17.64 28.49
CA PRO A 212 14.94 -18.42 27.72
C PRO A 212 13.50 -17.93 27.88
N VAL A 213 13.13 -17.44 29.06
CA VAL A 213 11.80 -16.89 29.36
C VAL A 213 11.57 -15.55 28.64
N GLU A 214 12.56 -14.66 28.66
CA GLU A 214 12.48 -13.38 27.96
C GLU A 214 12.51 -13.55 26.44
N LEU A 215 13.28 -14.53 25.94
CA LEU A 215 13.29 -14.91 24.54
C LEU A 215 11.92 -15.45 24.11
N LEU A 216 11.29 -16.29 24.93
CA LEU A 216 9.95 -16.84 24.67
C LEU A 216 8.87 -15.76 24.66
N ALA A 217 8.98 -14.79 25.58
CA ALA A 217 8.10 -13.63 25.64
C ALA A 217 8.28 -12.72 24.41
N LEU A 218 9.51 -12.56 23.93
CA LEU A 218 9.81 -11.77 22.73
C LEU A 218 9.39 -12.49 21.44
N MET A 219 9.43 -13.82 21.42
CA MET A 219 9.03 -14.65 20.28
C MET A 219 7.53 -14.99 20.24
N GLY A 220 6.72 -14.35 21.11
CA GLY A 220 5.26 -14.47 21.06
C GLY A 220 4.72 -15.85 21.42
N GLY A 221 5.43 -16.64 22.23
CA GLY A 221 4.92 -17.89 22.79
C GLY A 221 4.53 -18.97 21.77
N SER A 222 5.42 -19.26 20.80
CA SER A 222 5.29 -20.46 19.97
C SER A 222 6.17 -21.57 20.56
N GLU A 223 5.55 -22.67 21.03
CA GLU A 223 6.23 -23.95 21.28
C GLU A 223 6.71 -24.60 19.97
#